data_AF-A0AAV1GBY4-F1
#
_entry.id   AF-A0AAV1GBY4-F1
#
_cell.length_a   1.000
_cell.length_b   1.000
_cell.length_c   1.000
_cell.angle_alpha   90.00
_cell.angle_beta   90.00
_cell.angle_gamma   90.00
#
_symmetry.space_group_name_H-M   'P 1'
#
loop_
_entity.id
_entity.type
_entity.pdbx_description
1 polymer ?
#
loop_
_entity_poly.entity_id
_entity_poly.type
_entity_poly.pdbx_seq_one_letter_code
_entity_poly.pdbx_strand_id
1 'polypeptide(L)'
;MITQHQLRWLGHVIRMSQDRLPRRVLYGQLHHGHRPAGGPKKPHKDQLKTSLKKCKIRPEDLETAASDRDAWRQYCYEGTQRLEEDRTARRHQKRLRRNTPAPVTASITTTTTYPCPTCNRICGSRIGLFRHQQTHR
;
A
#
# COMPACT_ATOMS: atom_id res chain seq x y z
N MET A 1 0.98 5.50 -9.99
CA MET A 1 1.25 4.33 -9.12
C MET A 1 2.62 3.73 -9.46
N ILE A 2 3.52 3.51 -8.49
CA ILE A 2 4.84 2.89 -8.75
C ILE A 2 4.69 1.52 -9.44
N THR A 3 3.68 0.74 -9.05
CA THR A 3 3.38 -0.57 -9.63
C THR A 3 3.14 -0.52 -11.13
N GLN A 4 2.50 0.54 -11.64
CA GLN A 4 2.25 0.70 -13.08
C GLN A 4 3.55 0.89 -13.87
N HIS A 5 4.45 1.73 -13.39
CA HIS A 5 5.76 1.92 -14.04
C HIS A 5 6.59 0.64 -14.00
N GLN A 6 6.58 -0.09 -12.88
CA GLN A 6 7.25 -1.39 -12.75
C GLN A 6 6.72 -2.41 -13.77
N LEU A 7 5.41 -2.52 -13.95
CA LEU A 7 4.82 -3.45 -14.91
C LEU A 7 5.08 -3.04 -16.37
N ARG A 8 5.03 -1.73 -16.68
CA ARG A 8 5.38 -1.24 -18.03
C ARG A 8 6.84 -1.51 -18.36
N TRP A 9 7.75 -1.30 -17.41
CA TRP A 9 9.16 -1.66 -17.54
C TRP A 9 9.34 -3.17 -17.74
N LEU A 10 8.65 -3.99 -16.95
CA LEU A 10 8.72 -5.45 -17.07
C LEU A 10 8.33 -5.93 -18.47
N GLY A 11 7.19 -5.49 -19.00
CA GLY A 11 6.79 -5.86 -20.36
C GLY A 11 7.75 -5.33 -21.44
N HIS A 12 8.36 -4.16 -21.23
CA HIS A 12 9.41 -3.68 -22.12
C HIS A 12 10.64 -4.59 -22.12
N VAL A 13 11.11 -5.01 -20.94
CA VAL A 13 12.24 -5.94 -20.81
C VAL A 13 11.93 -7.31 -21.42
N ILE A 14 10.71 -7.82 -21.26
CA ILE A 14 10.27 -9.09 -21.88
C ILE A 14 10.24 -9.01 -23.41
N ARG A 15 10.02 -7.82 -23.99
CA ARG A 15 10.07 -7.64 -25.45
C ARG A 15 11.47 -7.33 -25.98
N MET A 16 12.46 -7.06 -25.12
CA MET A 16 13.85 -6.90 -25.54
C MET A 16 14.42 -8.23 -26.05
N SER A 17 15.43 -8.20 -26.91
CA SER A 17 16.14 -9.41 -27.33
C SER A 17 16.89 -10.07 -26.14
N GLN A 18 17.09 -11.39 -26.20
CA GLN A 18 17.62 -12.20 -25.10
C GLN A 18 19.09 -11.92 -24.77
N ASP A 19 19.84 -11.39 -25.73
CA ASP A 19 21.24 -10.95 -25.59
C ASP A 19 21.37 -9.70 -24.71
N ARG A 20 20.30 -8.92 -24.57
CA ARG A 20 20.30 -7.65 -23.83
C ARG A 20 20.44 -7.89 -22.32
N LEU A 21 21.36 -7.15 -21.70
CA LEU A 21 21.64 -7.24 -20.27
C LEU A 21 20.39 -7.16 -19.37
N PRO A 22 19.43 -6.24 -19.58
CA PRO A 22 18.24 -6.17 -18.72
C PRO A 22 17.41 -7.45 -18.76
N ARG A 23 17.26 -8.08 -19.93
CA ARG A 23 16.52 -9.34 -20.08
C ARG A 23 17.28 -10.49 -19.43
N ARG A 24 18.60 -10.58 -19.68
CA ARG A 24 19.46 -11.57 -19.01
C ARG A 24 19.43 -11.47 -17.49
N VAL A 25 19.44 -10.26 -16.94
CA VAL A 25 19.37 -10.02 -15.49
C VAL A 25 17.99 -10.38 -14.92
N LEU A 26 16.90 -10.09 -15.65
CA LEU A 26 15.54 -10.40 -15.22
C LEU A 26 15.32 -11.92 -15.03
N TYR A 27 15.82 -12.71 -15.97
CA TYR A 27 15.71 -14.18 -15.96
C TYR A 27 16.89 -14.88 -15.28
N GLY A 28 17.99 -14.17 -15.07
CA GLY A 28 19.18 -14.68 -14.41
C GLY A 28 18.91 -15.12 -12.97
N GLN A 29 19.66 -16.13 -12.54
CA GLN A 29 19.68 -16.61 -11.17
C GLN A 29 21.09 -16.47 -10.62
N LEU A 30 21.23 -16.12 -9.33
CA LEU A 30 22.52 -16.16 -8.67
C LEU A 30 22.93 -17.62 -8.52
N HIS A 31 24.09 -17.99 -9.06
CA HIS A 31 24.65 -19.34 -8.92
C HIS A 31 25.04 -19.64 -7.46
N HIS A 32 25.58 -18.63 -6.77
CA HIS A 32 25.90 -18.69 -5.35
C HIS A 32 25.41 -17.41 -4.66
N GLY A 33 24.93 -17.54 -3.42
CA GLY A 33 24.53 -16.39 -2.61
C GLY A 33 23.77 -16.79 -1.37
N HIS A 34 24.32 -16.48 -0.21
CA HIS A 34 23.64 -16.58 1.08
C HIS A 34 23.02 -15.22 1.43
N ARG A 35 21.79 -15.20 1.93
CA ARG A 35 21.18 -13.98 2.47
C ARG A 35 21.23 -13.99 3.99
N PRO A 36 21.64 -12.89 4.63
CA PRO A 36 21.66 -12.83 6.08
C PRO A 36 20.24 -12.95 6.65
N ALA A 37 20.14 -13.55 7.83
CA ALA A 37 18.93 -13.51 8.65
C ALA A 37 18.65 -12.07 9.13
N GLY A 38 17.39 -11.75 9.44
CA GLY A 38 17.01 -10.42 9.95
C GLY A 38 16.19 -9.54 8.99
N GLY A 39 15.45 -10.15 8.05
CA GLY A 39 14.52 -9.41 7.19
C GLY A 39 15.19 -8.57 6.09
N PRO A 40 16.09 -9.15 5.26
CA PRO A 40 16.66 -8.44 4.12
C PRO A 40 15.57 -7.97 3.15
N LYS A 41 15.84 -6.85 2.46
CA LYS A 41 14.92 -6.30 1.46
C LYS A 41 14.59 -7.35 0.39
N LYS A 42 13.31 -7.41 0.00
CA LYS A 42 12.86 -8.34 -1.04
C LYS A 42 13.57 -8.02 -2.36
N PRO A 43 14.05 -9.04 -3.09
CA PRO A 43 14.60 -8.87 -4.42
C PRO A 43 13.62 -8.18 -5.36
N HIS A 44 14.14 -7.46 -6.34
CA HIS A 44 13.31 -6.78 -7.32
C HIS A 44 12.35 -7.75 -8.04
N LYS A 45 12.82 -8.94 -8.45
CA LYS A 45 11.98 -9.99 -9.06
C LYS A 45 10.78 -10.38 -8.19
N ASP A 46 10.96 -10.52 -6.88
CA ASP A 46 9.89 -10.92 -5.97
C ASP A 46 8.91 -9.77 -5.70
N GLN A 47 9.40 -8.53 -5.74
CA GLN A 47 8.53 -7.35 -5.75
C GLN A 47 7.65 -7.32 -7.01
N LEU A 48 8.22 -7.60 -8.19
CA LEU A 48 7.48 -7.70 -9.45
C LEU A 48 6.42 -8.80 -9.41
N LYS A 49 6.77 -10.00 -8.92
CA LYS A 49 5.80 -11.09 -8.70
C LYS A 49 4.65 -10.67 -7.79
N THR A 50 4.96 -9.92 -6.73
CA THR A 50 3.94 -9.39 -5.82
C THR A 50 3.03 -8.38 -6.52
N SER A 51 3.59 -7.49 -7.34
CA SER A 51 2.83 -6.52 -8.14
C SER A 51 1.95 -7.20 -9.19
N LEU A 52 2.44 -8.23 -9.87
CA LEU A 52 1.67 -9.04 -10.83
C LEU A 52 0.46 -9.71 -10.17
N LYS A 53 0.68 -10.39 -9.02
CA LYS A 53 -0.39 -11.02 -8.25
C LYS A 53 -1.46 -10.02 -7.81
N LYS A 54 -1.06 -8.82 -7.40
CA LYS A 54 -1.99 -7.73 -7.04
C LYS A 54 -2.82 -7.24 -8.22
N CYS A 55 -2.24 -7.26 -9.42
CA CYS A 55 -2.93 -6.91 -10.67
C CYS A 55 -3.67 -8.09 -11.31
N LYS A 56 -3.75 -9.24 -10.61
CA LYS A 56 -4.40 -10.48 -11.08
C LYS A 56 -3.81 -11.06 -12.37
N ILE A 57 -2.54 -10.76 -12.65
CA ILE A 57 -1.81 -11.34 -13.78
C ILE A 57 -1.07 -12.59 -13.28
N ARG A 58 -1.35 -13.74 -13.88
CA ARG A 58 -0.63 -14.98 -13.58
C ARG A 58 0.81 -14.86 -14.08
N PRO A 59 1.83 -15.24 -13.26
CA PRO A 59 3.21 -15.21 -13.70
C PRO A 59 3.53 -16.13 -14.88
N GLU A 60 2.77 -17.21 -15.07
CA GLU A 60 2.94 -18.18 -16.16
C GLU A 60 2.55 -17.58 -17.52
N ASP A 61 1.49 -16.78 -17.54
CA ASP A 61 0.98 -16.15 -18.77
C ASP A 61 1.72 -14.84 -19.11
N LEU A 62 2.75 -14.49 -18.32
CA LEU A 62 3.43 -13.20 -18.37
C LEU A 62 4.11 -12.94 -19.72
N GLU A 63 4.79 -13.94 -20.28
CA GLU A 63 5.54 -13.75 -21.54
C GLU A 63 4.58 -13.58 -22.72
N THR A 64 3.54 -14.40 -22.77
CA THR A 64 2.48 -14.32 -23.77
C THR A 64 1.74 -12.98 -23.66
N ALA A 65 1.33 -12.59 -22.44
CA ALA A 65 0.62 -11.33 -22.21
C ALA A 65 1.49 -10.09 -22.48
N ALA A 66 2.80 -10.17 -22.27
CA ALA A 66 3.73 -9.08 -22.52
C ALA A 66 4.23 -9.01 -23.97
N SER A 67 4.02 -10.05 -24.78
CA SER A 67 4.44 -10.06 -26.19
C SER A 67 3.71 -8.99 -27.01
N ASP A 68 2.39 -8.87 -26.82
CA ASP A 68 1.61 -7.78 -27.38
C ASP A 68 1.78 -6.50 -26.52
N ARG A 69 2.26 -5.43 -27.15
CA ARG A 69 2.51 -4.14 -26.49
C ARG A 69 1.22 -3.46 -26.04
N ASP A 70 0.19 -3.48 -26.86
CA ASP A 70 -1.04 -2.73 -26.62
C ASP A 70 -1.92 -3.47 -25.63
N ALA A 71 -2.07 -4.79 -25.78
CA ALA A 71 -2.71 -5.62 -24.76
C ALA A 71 -2.00 -5.51 -23.40
N TRP A 72 -0.65 -5.53 -23.37
CA TRP A 72 0.10 -5.35 -22.12
C TRP A 72 -0.16 -3.99 -21.46
N ARG A 73 -0.23 -2.92 -22.26
CA ARG A 73 -0.52 -1.58 -21.75
C ARG A 73 -1.91 -1.53 -21.09
N GLN A 74 -2.90 -2.16 -21.72
CA GLN A 74 -4.25 -2.25 -21.20
C GLN A 74 -4.29 -3.06 -19.89
N TYR A 75 -3.68 -4.25 -19.86
CA TYR A 75 -3.60 -5.06 -18.64
C TYR A 75 -2.92 -4.33 -17.48
N CYS A 76 -1.83 -3.60 -17.74
CA CYS A 76 -1.17 -2.80 -16.73
C CYS A 76 -2.09 -1.70 -16.20
N TYR A 77 -2.84 -1.03 -17.08
CA TYR A 77 -3.75 0.03 -16.70
C TYR A 77 -4.89 -0.53 -15.83
N GLU A 78 -5.64 -1.51 -16.33
CA GLU A 78 -6.77 -2.12 -15.60
C GLU A 78 -6.34 -2.72 -14.26
N GLY A 79 -5.25 -3.48 -14.25
CA GLY A 79 -4.75 -4.12 -13.02
C GLY A 79 -4.33 -3.10 -11.96
N THR A 80 -3.75 -1.97 -12.38
CA THR A 80 -3.32 -0.91 -11.44
C THR A 80 -4.46 -0.02 -11.00
N GLN A 81 -5.46 0.20 -11.86
CA GLN A 81 -6.69 0.90 -11.52
C GLN A 81 -7.46 0.13 -10.43
N ARG A 82 -7.73 -1.16 -10.65
CA ARG A 82 -8.40 -2.03 -9.65
C ARG A 82 -7.65 -2.03 -8.32
N LEU A 83 -6.32 -2.10 -8.37
CA LEU A 83 -5.48 -2.05 -7.16
C LEU A 83 -5.65 -0.73 -6.39
N GLU A 84 -5.79 0.40 -7.10
CA GLU A 84 -5.96 1.71 -6.48
C GLU A 84 -7.37 1.92 -5.94
N GLU A 85 -8.39 1.44 -6.66
CA GLU A 85 -9.77 1.37 -6.19
C GLU A 85 -9.86 0.56 -4.89
N ASP A 86 -9.28 -0.64 -4.85
CA ASP A 86 -9.19 -1.47 -3.65
C ASP A 86 -8.46 -0.79 -2.49
N ARG A 87 -7.41 -0.03 -2.76
CA ARG A 87 -6.68 0.74 -1.73
C ARG A 87 -7.54 1.85 -1.18
N THR A 88 -8.24 2.56 -2.06
CA THR A 88 -9.14 3.67 -1.71
C THR A 88 -10.33 3.17 -0.92
N ALA A 89 -10.97 2.08 -1.36
CA ALA A 89 -12.06 1.42 -0.65
C ALA A 89 -11.64 0.95 0.75
N ARG A 90 -10.48 0.30 0.88
CA ARG A 90 -9.93 -0.11 2.20
C ARG A 90 -9.65 1.08 3.10
N ARG A 91 -9.12 2.18 2.57
CA ARG A 91 -8.89 3.41 3.34
C ARG A 91 -10.22 4.01 3.80
N HIS A 92 -11.21 4.05 2.92
CA HIS A 92 -12.54 4.55 3.23
C HIS A 92 -13.21 3.70 4.31
N GLN A 93 -13.21 2.37 4.18
CA GLN A 93 -13.76 1.45 5.17
C GLN A 93 -13.09 1.59 6.54
N LYS A 94 -11.75 1.75 6.59
CA LYS A 94 -11.03 2.01 7.85
C LYS A 94 -11.44 3.34 8.49
N ARG A 95 -11.72 4.38 7.68
CA ARG A 95 -12.20 5.67 8.17
C ARG A 95 -13.63 5.54 8.70
N LEU A 96 -14.52 4.87 7.98
CA LEU A 96 -15.88 4.58 8.45
C LEU A 96 -15.85 3.83 9.79
N ARG A 97 -15.09 2.73 9.89
CA ARG A 97 -14.95 1.97 11.15
C ARG A 97 -14.44 2.81 12.34
N ARG A 98 -13.69 3.87 12.10
CA ARG A 98 -13.20 4.78 13.14
C ARG A 98 -14.25 5.84 13.53
N ASN A 99 -15.10 6.23 12.58
CA ASN A 99 -16.14 7.24 12.76
C ASN A 99 -17.48 6.64 13.20
N THR A 100 -17.71 5.33 12.99
CA THR A 100 -18.90 4.65 13.50
C THR A 100 -18.77 4.51 15.02
N PRO A 101 -19.67 5.09 15.81
CA PRO A 101 -19.69 4.87 17.26
C PRO A 101 -19.92 3.38 17.54
N ALA A 102 -19.20 2.84 18.52
CA ALA A 102 -19.43 1.47 18.97
C ALA A 102 -20.91 1.31 19.40
N PRO A 103 -21.56 0.16 19.15
CA PRO A 103 -22.89 -0.10 19.66
C PRO A 103 -22.85 0.08 21.18
N VAL A 104 -23.61 1.07 21.65
CA VAL A 104 -23.69 1.48 23.04
C VAL A 104 -24.36 0.36 23.81
N THR A 105 -23.58 -0.62 24.25
CA THR A 105 -24.02 -1.49 25.35
C THR A 105 -23.93 -0.61 26.58
N ALA A 106 -25.09 -0.26 27.14
CA ALA A 106 -25.23 0.64 28.28
C ALA A 106 -24.18 0.31 29.36
N SER A 107 -23.22 1.21 29.54
CA SER A 107 -22.25 1.14 30.63
C SER A 107 -21.93 2.56 31.03
N ILE A 108 -22.70 3.00 32.03
CA ILE A 108 -22.45 4.08 32.99
C ILE A 108 -21.03 4.67 32.83
N THR A 109 -20.93 5.90 32.32
CA THR A 109 -19.69 6.66 32.45
C THR A 109 -20.02 8.03 32.99
N THR A 110 -19.67 8.22 34.25
CA THR A 110 -19.56 9.52 34.92
C THR A 110 -18.79 10.48 34.03
N THR A 111 -19.50 11.47 33.47
CA THR A 111 -18.90 12.54 32.66
C THR A 111 -18.03 13.41 33.58
N THR A 112 -16.79 12.99 33.84
CA THR A 112 -15.81 13.82 34.54
C THR A 112 -15.39 14.94 33.59
N THR A 113 -16.07 16.07 33.71
CA THR A 113 -15.86 17.28 32.93
C THR A 113 -14.58 17.99 33.40
N TYR A 114 -13.69 18.39 32.49
CA TYR A 114 -12.42 19.06 32.82
C TYR A 114 -12.42 20.54 32.37
N PRO A 115 -12.76 21.51 33.25
CA PRO A 115 -12.80 22.93 32.91
C PRO A 115 -11.39 23.54 32.84
N CYS A 116 -11.18 24.47 31.90
CA CYS A 116 -9.96 25.24 31.78
C CYS A 116 -9.92 26.40 32.80
N PRO A 117 -8.82 26.57 33.56
CA PRO A 117 -8.72 27.65 34.54
C PRO A 117 -8.61 29.05 33.92
N THR A 118 -8.21 29.17 32.65
CA THR A 118 -7.95 30.47 32.00
C THR A 118 -9.15 31.04 31.26
N CYS A 119 -9.94 30.19 30.58
CA CYS A 119 -11.09 30.63 29.78
C CYS A 119 -12.38 29.83 30.05
N ASN A 120 -12.39 29.01 31.11
CA ASN A 120 -13.52 28.17 31.53
C ASN A 120 -14.05 27.18 30.48
N ARG A 121 -13.30 26.93 29.40
CA ARG A 121 -13.67 25.96 28.37
C ARG A 121 -13.67 24.55 28.95
N ILE A 122 -14.79 23.85 28.76
CA ILE A 122 -14.96 22.46 29.17
C ILE A 122 -14.28 21.52 28.16
N CYS A 123 -13.36 20.69 28.65
CA CYS A 123 -12.67 19.66 27.86
C CYS A 123 -13.21 18.27 28.20
N GLY A 124 -13.38 17.43 27.17
CA GLY A 124 -13.88 16.05 27.32
C GLY A 124 -12.85 15.03 27.86
N SER A 125 -11.61 15.44 28.12
CA SER A 125 -10.57 14.60 28.74
C SER A 125 -9.45 15.44 29.35
N ARG A 126 -8.69 14.89 30.32
CA ARG A 126 -7.49 15.55 30.90
C ARG A 126 -6.43 15.88 29.84
N ILE A 127 -6.23 15.00 28.86
CA ILE A 127 -5.28 15.24 27.75
C ILE A 127 -5.78 16.41 26.87
N GLY A 128 -7.09 16.49 26.63
CA GLY A 128 -7.71 17.62 25.94
C GLY A 128 -7.49 18.93 26.68
N LEU A 129 -7.68 18.94 28.00
CA LEU A 129 -7.38 20.11 28.85
C LEU A 129 -5.90 20.51 28.78
N PHE A 130 -4.97 19.56 28.91
CA PHE A 130 -3.53 19.84 28.84
C PHE A 130 -3.12 20.46 27.51
N ARG A 131 -3.61 19.92 26.38
CA ARG A 131 -3.36 20.50 25.04
C ARG A 131 -3.99 21.89 24.91
N HIS A 132 -5.19 22.08 25.44
CA HIS A 132 -5.86 23.38 25.42
C HIS A 132 -5.13 24.42 26.28
N GLN A 133 -4.59 24.05 27.43
CA GLN A 133 -3.79 24.96 28.26
C GLN A 133 -2.52 25.45 27.55
N GLN A 134 -2.00 24.71 26.57
CA GLN A 134 -0.87 25.17 25.75
C GLN A 134 -1.24 26.31 24.79
N THR A 135 -2.52 26.55 24.49
CA THR A 135 -2.94 27.69 23.63
C THR A 135 -3.02 29.01 24.41
N HIS A 136 -2.93 28.96 25.73
CA HIS A 136 -2.90 30.13 26.62
C HIS A 136 -1.48 30.51 27.06
N ARG A 137 -0.48 29.79 26.55
CA ARG A 137 0.94 30.17 26.63
C ARG A 137 1.28 31.07 25.46
#